data_AF-A0AAU9VTP8-F1
#
_entry.id   AF-A0AAU9VTP8-F1
#
_cell.length_a   1.000
_cell.length_b   1.000
_cell.length_c   1.000
_cell.angle_alpha   90.00
_cell.angle_beta   90.00
_cell.angle_gamma   90.00
#
_symmetry.space_group_name_H-M   'P 1'
#
loop_
_entity.id
_entity.type
_entity.pdbx_description
1 polymer ?
#
loop_
_entity_poly.entity_id
_entity_poly.type
_entity_poly.pdbx_seq_one_letter_code
_entity_poly.pdbx_strand_id
1 'polypeptide(L)'
;MQNLVRTVTRSTMISQYIQFCQEEKFEALSRTTLFKILEVRRASQRKSLQGLDNTAADGSAGFQKIEMIVDDLEKGGMNKQCCDEVKERLKSGKRYLKTNYRVHCNTEKALCPDHCRKFALSDEQDPDFQEKCSHQHTENCNECQNLRNVLDEVEDKV
;
A
#
# COMPACT_ATOMS: atom_id res chain seq x y z
N MET A 1 20.82 -20.11 12.34
CA MET A 1 20.93 -19.60 10.96
C MET A 1 19.65 -18.79 10.70
N GLN A 2 19.74 -17.48 10.50
CA GLN A 2 18.54 -16.62 10.37
C GLN A 2 17.83 -16.86 9.03
N ASN A 3 16.50 -16.84 9.03
CA ASN A 3 15.68 -16.95 7.83
C ASN A 3 15.85 -15.71 6.94
N LEU A 4 16.65 -15.82 5.89
CA LEU A 4 16.86 -14.74 4.93
C LEU A 4 15.76 -14.78 3.86
N VAL A 5 14.83 -13.82 3.91
CA VAL A 5 13.79 -13.63 2.89
C VAL A 5 14.32 -12.64 1.85
N ARG A 6 14.26 -13.01 0.57
CA ARG A 6 14.58 -12.13 -0.55
C ARG A 6 13.29 -11.67 -1.21
N THR A 7 13.13 -10.36 -1.36
CA THR A 7 11.96 -9.73 -2.03
C THR A 7 12.17 -9.56 -3.54
N VAL A 8 13.40 -9.70 -4.01
CA VAL A 8 13.79 -9.52 -5.41
C VAL A 8 14.57 -10.73 -5.93
N THR A 9 14.59 -10.90 -7.26
CA THR A 9 15.29 -12.03 -7.89
C THR A 9 16.81 -11.93 -7.72
N ARG A 10 17.51 -13.06 -7.83
CA ARG A 10 18.98 -13.11 -7.69
C ARG A 10 19.69 -12.19 -8.67
N SER A 11 19.22 -12.11 -9.92
CA SER A 11 19.79 -11.23 -10.94
C SER A 11 19.58 -9.75 -10.58
N THR A 12 18.39 -9.39 -10.10
CA THR A 12 18.09 -8.02 -9.66
C THR A 12 18.98 -7.59 -8.50
N MET A 13 19.16 -8.44 -7.48
CA MET A 13 20.06 -8.15 -6.35
C MET A 13 21.51 -7.90 -6.81
N ILE A 14 21.99 -8.72 -7.76
CA ILE A 14 23.36 -8.58 -8.29
C ILE A 14 23.51 -7.27 -9.06
N SER A 15 22.52 -6.91 -9.88
CA SER A 15 22.55 -5.64 -10.62
C SER A 15 22.55 -4.43 -9.66
N GLN A 16 21.71 -4.46 -8.62
CA GLN A 16 21.66 -3.39 -7.61
C GLN A 16 22.96 -3.29 -6.82
N TYR A 17 23.56 -4.41 -6.43
CA TYR A 17 24.86 -4.43 -5.75
C TYR A 17 25.97 -3.82 -6.62
N ILE A 18 26.03 -4.19 -7.89
CA ILE A 18 27.04 -3.65 -8.81
C ILE A 18 26.86 -2.14 -8.99
N GLN A 19 25.61 -1.69 -9.16
CA GLN A 19 25.29 -0.27 -9.27
C GLN A 19 25.72 0.50 -8.01
N PHE A 20 25.39 -0.02 -6.83
CA PHE A 20 25.83 0.57 -5.56
C PHE A 20 27.36 0.66 -5.46
N CYS A 21 28.09 -0.40 -5.85
CA CYS A 21 29.55 -0.36 -5.87
C CYS A 21 30.10 0.71 -6.82
N GLN A 22 29.44 0.96 -7.96
CA GLN A 22 29.83 2.03 -8.88
C GLN A 22 29.62 3.42 -8.26
N GLU A 23 28.49 3.62 -7.58
CA GLU A 23 28.13 4.89 -6.92
C GLU A 23 29.09 5.21 -5.75
N GLU A 24 29.37 4.22 -4.91
CA GLU A 24 30.24 4.37 -3.73
C GLU A 24 31.73 4.15 -4.01
N LYS A 25 32.10 3.92 -5.28
CA LYS A 25 33.49 3.66 -5.74
C LYS A 25 34.16 2.45 -5.07
N PHE A 26 33.37 1.42 -4.76
CA PHE A 26 33.89 0.12 -4.35
C PHE A 26 34.17 -0.79 -5.55
N GLU A 27 35.17 -1.65 -5.43
CA GLU A 27 35.41 -2.70 -6.41
C GLU A 27 34.36 -3.82 -6.25
N ALA A 28 33.55 -4.03 -7.28
CA ALA A 28 32.51 -5.04 -7.26
C ALA A 28 33.09 -6.44 -7.51
N LEU A 29 32.61 -7.43 -6.76
CA LEU A 29 32.86 -8.84 -7.06
C LEU A 29 32.25 -9.22 -8.43
N SER A 30 32.84 -10.20 -9.10
CA SER A 30 32.31 -10.68 -10.38
C SER A 30 30.91 -11.28 -10.22
N ARG A 31 30.07 -11.13 -11.26
CA ARG A 31 28.70 -11.69 -11.28
C ARG A 31 28.68 -13.17 -10.90
N THR A 32 29.63 -13.95 -11.40
CA THR A 32 29.76 -15.39 -11.09
C THR A 32 29.98 -15.64 -9.60
N THR A 33 30.84 -14.84 -8.96
CA THR A 33 31.10 -14.95 -7.52
C THR A 33 29.86 -14.59 -6.72
N LEU A 34 29.15 -13.53 -7.11
CA LEU A 34 27.91 -13.11 -6.46
C LEU A 34 26.81 -14.18 -6.59
N PHE A 35 26.66 -14.81 -7.75
CA PHE A 35 25.72 -15.93 -7.91
C PHE A 35 26.06 -17.10 -6.99
N LYS A 36 27.34 -17.49 -6.87
CA LYS A 36 27.80 -18.54 -5.95
C LYS A 36 27.50 -18.19 -4.49
N ILE A 37 27.68 -16.92 -4.10
CA ILE A 37 27.32 -16.44 -2.75
C ILE A 37 25.81 -16.61 -2.50
N LEU A 38 24.97 -16.20 -3.45
CA LEU A 38 23.50 -16.33 -3.34
C LEU A 38 23.01 -17.78 -3.39
N GLU A 39 23.82 -18.68 -3.94
CA GLU A 39 23.57 -20.12 -3.98
C GLU A 39 23.89 -20.79 -2.65
N VAL A 40 25.02 -20.47 -2.01
CA VAL A 40 25.38 -20.98 -0.68
C VAL A 40 24.42 -20.41 0.38
N ARG A 41 24.09 -19.12 0.27
CA ARG A 41 23.07 -18.48 1.10
C ARG A 41 21.70 -18.62 0.45
N ARG A 42 21.15 -19.84 0.34
CA ARG A 42 19.79 -19.98 -0.22
C ARG A 42 18.79 -19.16 0.60
N ALA A 43 17.92 -18.44 -0.10
CA ALA A 43 16.81 -17.76 0.56
C ALA A 43 15.85 -18.84 1.08
N SER A 44 15.33 -18.65 2.29
CA SER A 44 14.26 -19.50 2.77
C SER A 44 13.04 -19.28 1.87
N GLN A 45 12.51 -20.35 1.28
CA GLN A 45 11.20 -20.27 0.63
C GLN A 45 10.14 -20.20 1.73
N ARG A 46 9.43 -19.08 1.81
CA ARG A 46 8.30 -18.99 2.75
C ARG A 46 7.15 -19.84 2.22
N LYS A 47 6.91 -20.97 2.90
CA LYS A 47 5.71 -21.79 2.72
C LYS A 47 4.47 -21.20 3.40
N SER A 48 4.66 -20.23 4.31
CA SER A 48 3.58 -19.50 4.98
C SER A 48 3.85 -17.99 4.97
N LEU A 49 2.81 -17.22 4.61
CA LEU A 49 2.78 -15.76 4.59
C LEU A 49 2.31 -15.15 5.92
N GLN A 50 1.88 -15.96 6.89
CA GLN A 50 1.50 -15.48 8.22
C GLN A 50 2.70 -14.89 8.94
N GLY A 51 2.61 -13.61 9.34
CA GLY A 51 3.67 -12.87 10.03
C GLY A 51 4.37 -11.78 9.21
N LEU A 52 3.90 -11.51 7.99
CA LEU A 52 3.94 -10.15 7.46
C LEU A 52 2.52 -9.62 7.61
N ASP A 53 2.33 -8.51 8.31
CA ASP A 53 1.10 -7.73 8.18
C ASP A 53 1.01 -7.24 6.74
N ASN A 54 0.45 -8.07 5.87
CA ASN A 54 0.18 -7.70 4.50
C ASN A 54 -1.12 -6.91 4.48
N THR A 55 -1.20 -5.82 5.25
CA THR A 55 -2.34 -4.89 5.24
C THR A 55 -2.66 -4.44 3.81
N ALA A 56 -1.66 -4.37 2.93
CA ALA A 56 -1.84 -4.12 1.50
C ALA A 56 -2.51 -5.28 0.73
N ALA A 57 -2.22 -6.53 1.09
CA ALA A 57 -2.91 -7.70 0.54
C ALA A 57 -4.34 -7.81 1.08
N ASP A 58 -4.53 -7.63 2.39
CA ASP A 58 -5.86 -7.62 3.02
C ASP A 58 -6.72 -6.48 2.46
N GLY A 59 -6.15 -5.28 2.31
CA GLY A 59 -6.80 -4.16 1.63
C GLY A 59 -7.14 -4.51 0.19
N SER A 60 -6.21 -5.11 -0.58
CA SER A 60 -6.48 -5.52 -1.96
C SER A 60 -7.60 -6.57 -2.06
N ALA A 61 -7.68 -7.50 -1.11
CA ALA A 61 -8.74 -8.49 -0.99
C ALA A 61 -10.07 -7.85 -0.55
N GLY A 62 -10.02 -6.84 0.32
CA GLY A 62 -11.18 -6.02 0.70
C GLY A 62 -11.82 -5.35 -0.51
N PHE A 63 -11.03 -4.68 -1.35
CA PHE A 63 -11.53 -4.11 -2.62
C PHE A 63 -12.17 -5.17 -3.52
N GLN A 64 -11.58 -6.37 -3.63
CA GLN A 64 -12.17 -7.46 -4.43
C GLN A 64 -13.52 -7.93 -3.85
N LYS A 65 -13.63 -8.02 -2.53
CA LYS A 65 -14.90 -8.38 -1.88
C LYS A 65 -15.98 -7.33 -2.15
N ILE A 66 -15.63 -6.04 -2.11
CA ILE A 66 -16.57 -4.97 -2.41
C ILE A 66 -17.00 -5.02 -3.89
N GLU A 67 -16.07 -5.26 -4.82
CA GLU A 67 -16.40 -5.48 -6.24
C GLU A 67 -17.38 -6.66 -6.42
N MET A 68 -17.20 -7.76 -5.67
CA MET A 68 -18.13 -8.90 -5.67
C MET A 68 -19.50 -8.55 -5.09
N ILE A 69 -19.56 -7.74 -4.03
CA ILE A 69 -20.83 -7.23 -3.47
C ILE A 69 -21.57 -6.43 -4.54
N VAL A 70 -20.87 -5.56 -5.28
CA VAL A 70 -21.47 -4.80 -6.38
C VAL A 70 -21.96 -5.72 -7.50
N ASP A 71 -21.24 -6.80 -7.83
CA ASP A 71 -21.71 -7.82 -8.78
C ASP A 71 -23.02 -8.49 -8.30
N ASP A 72 -23.14 -8.74 -7.00
CA ASP A 72 -24.34 -9.37 -6.42
C ASP A 72 -25.52 -8.38 -6.36
N LEU A 73 -25.26 -7.10 -6.08
CA LEU A 73 -26.26 -6.02 -6.18
C LEU A 73 -26.77 -5.85 -7.63
N GLU A 74 -25.89 -5.94 -8.62
CA GLU A 74 -26.26 -5.92 -10.04
C GLU A 74 -27.22 -7.07 -10.38
N LYS A 75 -26.93 -8.29 -9.90
CA LYS A 75 -27.85 -9.45 -10.03
C LYS A 75 -29.16 -9.25 -9.28
N GLY A 76 -29.13 -8.50 -8.18
CA GLY A 76 -30.29 -8.11 -7.38
C GLY A 76 -31.17 -7.02 -8.01
N GLY A 77 -30.79 -6.49 -9.18
CA GLY A 77 -31.57 -5.50 -9.93
C GLY A 77 -31.05 -4.07 -9.83
N MET A 78 -29.89 -3.85 -9.22
CA MET A 78 -29.21 -2.56 -9.28
C MET A 78 -28.85 -2.20 -10.74
N ASN A 79 -28.97 -0.91 -11.08
CA ASN A 79 -28.68 -0.45 -12.42
C ASN A 79 -27.22 -0.74 -12.82
N LYS A 80 -27.04 -1.38 -13.97
CA LYS A 80 -25.72 -1.79 -14.47
C LYS A 80 -24.74 -0.62 -14.68
N GLN A 81 -25.21 0.50 -15.22
CA GLN A 81 -24.35 1.68 -15.41
C GLN A 81 -23.84 2.20 -14.06
N CYS A 82 -24.72 2.25 -13.06
CA CYS A 82 -24.33 2.62 -11.69
C CYS A 82 -23.31 1.62 -11.11
N CYS A 83 -23.50 0.31 -11.33
CA CYS A 83 -22.53 -0.71 -10.91
C CYS A 83 -21.16 -0.54 -11.58
N ASP A 84 -21.14 -0.26 -12.88
CA ASP A 84 -19.92 -0.03 -13.65
C ASP A 84 -19.19 1.24 -13.15
N GLU A 85 -19.92 2.33 -12.89
CA GLU A 85 -19.37 3.58 -12.32
C GLU A 85 -18.76 3.37 -10.93
N VAL A 86 -19.44 2.62 -10.05
CA VAL A 86 -18.94 2.26 -8.72
C VAL A 86 -17.66 1.42 -8.85
N LYS A 87 -17.64 0.40 -9.70
CA LYS A 87 -16.44 -0.45 -9.92
C LYS A 87 -15.26 0.36 -10.45
N GLU A 88 -15.47 1.31 -11.35
CA GLU A 88 -14.39 2.19 -11.84
C GLU A 88 -13.86 3.12 -10.75
N ARG A 89 -14.73 3.66 -9.90
CA ARG A 89 -14.31 4.47 -8.74
C ARG A 89 -13.53 3.64 -7.72
N LEU A 90 -13.94 2.40 -7.45
CA LEU A 90 -13.21 1.47 -6.59
C LEU A 90 -11.81 1.15 -7.14
N LYS A 91 -11.71 0.86 -8.45
CA LYS A 91 -10.41 0.65 -9.12
C LYS A 91 -9.53 1.88 -9.05
N SER A 92 -10.09 3.07 -9.25
CA SER A 92 -9.34 4.33 -9.15
C SER A 92 -8.84 4.57 -7.73
N GLY A 93 -9.70 4.39 -6.71
CA GLY A 93 -9.32 4.50 -5.30
C GLY A 93 -8.23 3.52 -4.90
N LYS A 94 -8.35 2.25 -5.32
CA LYS A 94 -7.31 1.24 -5.13
C LYS A 94 -5.97 1.63 -5.77
N ARG A 95 -6.00 2.19 -6.98
CA ARG A 95 -4.79 2.67 -7.67
C ARG A 95 -4.18 3.87 -6.93
N TYR A 96 -5.01 4.84 -6.53
CA TYR A 96 -4.59 6.00 -5.76
C TYR A 96 -3.85 5.63 -4.47
N LEU A 97 -4.40 4.70 -3.67
CA LEU A 97 -3.77 4.20 -2.46
C LEU A 97 -2.41 3.54 -2.72
N LYS A 98 -2.27 2.83 -3.85
CA LYS A 98 -1.04 2.14 -4.23
C LYS A 98 0.06 3.06 -4.75
N THR A 99 -0.30 4.18 -5.38
CA THR A 99 0.68 5.04 -6.06
C THR A 99 0.89 6.38 -5.35
N ASN A 100 -0.15 7.19 -5.26
CA ASN A 100 -0.02 8.62 -4.99
C ASN A 100 -0.30 8.98 -3.53
N TYR A 101 -1.14 8.20 -2.83
CA TYR A 101 -1.55 8.50 -1.46
C TYR A 101 -0.35 8.71 -0.52
N ARG A 102 0.67 7.84 -0.62
CA ARG A 102 1.89 7.97 0.19
C ARG A 102 2.65 9.28 -0.06
N VAL A 103 2.64 9.79 -1.29
CA VAL A 103 3.33 11.04 -1.65
C VAL A 103 2.63 12.25 -1.06
N HIS A 104 1.31 12.16 -0.87
CA HIS A 104 0.54 13.21 -0.22
C HIS A 104 0.73 13.22 1.30
N CYS A 105 1.07 12.09 1.91
CA CYS A 105 1.25 11.98 3.35
C CYS A 105 2.49 12.75 3.85
N ASN A 106 2.28 13.72 4.74
CA ASN A 106 3.34 14.54 5.33
C ASN A 106 3.15 14.67 6.86
N THR A 107 4.26 14.78 7.59
CA THR A 107 4.28 14.95 9.06
C THR A 107 4.16 16.36 9.57
N GLU A 108 4.51 17.40 8.80
CA GLU A 108 4.71 18.72 9.42
C GLU A 108 3.69 19.78 9.02
N LYS A 109 3.12 19.70 7.80
CA LYS A 109 2.27 20.79 7.24
C LYS A 109 1.18 20.32 6.27
N ALA A 110 0.69 19.09 6.41
CA ALA A 110 -0.43 18.66 5.58
C ALA A 110 -1.70 19.39 6.04
N LEU A 111 -2.27 20.23 5.17
CA LEU A 111 -3.53 20.91 5.44
C LEU A 111 -4.75 19.99 5.29
N CYS A 112 -4.55 18.79 4.73
CA CYS A 112 -5.56 17.75 4.62
C CYS A 112 -5.39 16.76 5.78
N PRO A 113 -6.45 16.45 6.55
CA PRO A 113 -6.35 15.55 7.70
C PRO A 113 -5.98 14.12 7.28
N ASP A 114 -6.50 13.64 6.14
CA ASP A 114 -6.15 12.32 5.57
C ASP A 114 -4.68 12.16 5.18
N HIS A 115 -3.97 13.27 5.06
CA HIS A 115 -2.58 13.34 4.62
C HIS A 115 -1.64 13.74 5.74
N CYS A 116 -2.15 14.21 6.88
CA CYS A 116 -1.33 14.56 8.01
C CYS A 116 -1.04 13.32 8.84
N ARG A 117 0.17 12.77 8.71
CA ARG A 117 0.53 11.52 9.40
C ARG A 117 0.42 11.64 10.92
N LYS A 118 0.76 12.81 11.47
CA LYS A 118 0.61 13.08 12.91
C LYS A 118 -0.85 12.99 13.34
N PHE A 119 -1.72 13.69 12.61
CA PHE A 119 -3.14 13.70 12.90
C PHE A 119 -3.80 12.33 12.68
N ALA A 120 -3.56 11.70 11.52
CA ALA A 120 -4.18 10.44 11.13
C ALA A 120 -3.78 9.25 12.00
N LEU A 121 -2.64 9.31 12.69
CA LEU A 121 -2.16 8.27 13.60
C LEU A 121 -2.32 8.64 15.09
N SER A 122 -2.78 9.85 15.39
CA SER A 122 -3.02 10.26 16.78
C SER A 122 -4.31 9.63 17.28
N ASP A 123 -4.29 9.15 18.53
CA ASP A 123 -5.49 8.74 19.24
C ASP A 123 -5.97 9.89 20.14
N GLU A 124 -7.24 10.26 20.06
CA GLU A 124 -7.82 11.31 20.92
C GLU A 124 -8.14 10.78 22.33
N GLN A 125 -8.27 9.47 22.49
CA GLN A 125 -8.69 8.79 23.72
C GLN A 125 -7.51 8.23 24.52
N ASP A 126 -6.35 8.04 23.89
CA ASP A 126 -5.14 7.54 24.55
C ASP A 126 -4.04 8.63 24.58
N PRO A 127 -3.75 9.22 25.75
CA PRO A 127 -2.71 10.25 25.89
C PRO A 127 -1.31 9.79 25.48
N ASP A 128 -1.00 8.49 25.57
CA ASP A 128 0.31 7.95 25.19
C ASP A 128 0.46 7.87 23.66
N PHE A 129 -0.65 7.85 22.92
CA PHE A 129 -0.67 7.88 21.45
C PHE A 129 -1.26 9.19 20.89
N GLN A 130 -1.43 10.21 21.73
CA GLN A 130 -1.93 11.51 21.30
C GLN A 130 -0.80 12.42 20.80
N GLU A 131 -0.90 12.89 19.56
CA GLU A 131 0.01 13.89 18.98
C GLU A 131 -0.79 15.09 18.44
N LYS A 132 -0.45 16.30 18.93
CA LYS A 132 -1.10 17.54 18.49
C LYS A 132 -0.39 18.18 17.31
N CYS A 133 -1.14 18.56 16.29
CA CYS A 133 -0.65 19.36 15.18
C CYS A 133 -0.48 20.83 15.58
N SER A 134 0.58 21.49 15.10
CA SER A 134 0.76 22.94 15.22
C SER A 134 0.12 23.74 14.07
N HIS A 135 -0.67 23.07 13.23
CA HIS A 135 -1.34 23.62 12.05
C HIS A 135 -2.81 23.19 12.02
N GLN A 136 -3.61 23.85 11.18
CA GLN A 136 -5.03 23.51 10.97
C GLN A 136 -5.20 22.63 9.74
N HIS A 137 -6.20 21.74 9.78
CA HIS A 137 -6.59 20.90 8.67
C HIS A 137 -7.81 21.51 7.97
N THR A 138 -7.59 22.37 6.98
CA THR A 138 -8.64 23.14 6.30
C THR A 138 -8.99 22.60 4.90
N GLU A 139 -8.17 21.69 4.37
CA GLU A 139 -8.30 21.17 3.01
C GLU A 139 -8.89 19.76 3.03
N ASN A 140 -9.60 19.41 1.95
CA ASN A 140 -10.07 18.04 1.71
C ASN A 140 -9.44 17.51 0.42
N CYS A 141 -9.01 16.24 0.44
CA CYS A 141 -8.48 15.60 -0.74
C CYS A 141 -9.60 14.93 -1.54
N ASN A 142 -9.79 15.35 -2.80
CA ASN A 142 -10.81 14.79 -3.69
C ASN A 142 -10.70 13.26 -3.86
N GLU A 143 -9.49 12.71 -3.95
CA GLU A 143 -9.29 11.27 -4.08
C GLU A 143 -9.66 10.51 -2.79
N CYS A 144 -9.30 11.07 -1.63
CA CYS A 144 -9.68 10.50 -0.33
C CYS A 144 -11.21 10.58 -0.14
N GLN A 145 -11.82 11.70 -0.48
CA GLN A 145 -13.26 11.89 -0.39
C GLN A 145 -14.01 10.96 -1.35
N ASN A 146 -13.54 10.84 -2.60
CA ASN A 146 -14.15 9.94 -3.58
C ASN A 146 -14.09 8.47 -3.12
N LEU A 147 -12.99 8.07 -2.48
CA LEU A 147 -12.86 6.73 -1.90
C LEU A 147 -13.86 6.51 -0.75
N ARG A 148 -14.05 7.48 0.15
CA ARG A 148 -15.08 7.36 1.22
C ARG A 148 -16.48 7.29 0.62
N ASN A 149 -16.80 8.24 -0.27
CA ASN A 149 -18.11 8.32 -0.91
C ASN A 149 -18.49 7.05 -1.67
N VAL A 150 -17.55 6.37 -2.34
CA VAL A 150 -17.88 5.12 -3.06
C VAL A 150 -18.12 3.96 -2.10
N LEU A 151 -17.48 3.96 -0.93
CA LEU A 151 -17.73 2.94 0.10
C LEU A 151 -19.10 3.17 0.73
N ASP A 152 -19.41 4.41 1.12
CA ASP A 152 -20.71 4.79 1.68
C ASP A 152 -21.84 4.48 0.68
N GLU A 153 -21.63 4.77 -0.62
CA GLU A 153 -22.60 4.46 -1.66
C GLU A 153 -22.87 2.96 -1.81
N VAL A 154 -21.85 2.10 -1.64
CA VAL A 154 -22.06 0.64 -1.66
C VAL A 154 -22.77 0.19 -0.38
N GLU A 155 -22.37 0.72 0.77
CA GLU A 155 -22.98 0.40 2.06
C GLU A 155 -24.48 0.74 2.09
N ASP A 156 -24.87 1.90 1.54
CA ASP A 156 -26.28 2.32 1.42
C ASP A 156 -27.15 1.41 0.52
N LYS A 157 -26.54 0.49 -0.23
CA LYS A 157 -27.22 -0.44 -1.14
C LYS A 157 -27.28 -1.88 -0.63
N VAL A 158 -26.55 -2.20 0.43
CA VAL A 158 -26.52 -3.53 1.08
C VAL A 158 -27.61 -3.63 2.13
#